data_AF-A0A971HCH5-F1
#
_entry.id   AF-A0A971HCH5-F1
#
_cell.length_a   1.000
_cell.length_b   1.000
_cell.length_c   1.000
_cell.angle_alpha   90.00
_cell.angle_beta   90.00
_cell.angle_gamma   90.00
#
_symmetry.space_group_name_H-M   'P 1'
#
loop_
_entity.id
_entity.type
_entity.pdbx_description
1 polymer ?
#
loop_
_entity_poly.entity_id
_entity_poly.type
_entity_poly.pdbx_seq_one_letter_code
_entity_poly.pdbx_strand_id
1 'polypeptide(L)' 'MADYKEMYLRLFNSISDALKQIERQNYGEASDLLKQAQRETEEQYINAKDEG' A
#
# COMPACT_ATOMS: atom_id res chain seq x y z
N MET A 1 15.22 10.19 6.47
CA MET A 1 14.04 10.43 7.34
C MET A 1 12.84 9.91 6.59
N ALA A 2 12.16 8.89 7.12
CA ALA A 2 11.06 8.22 6.41
C ALA A 2 10.04 9.23 5.87
N ASP A 3 9.75 9.17 4.57
CA ASP A 3 8.66 9.94 3.98
C ASP A 3 7.33 9.25 4.29
N TYR A 4 6.89 9.42 5.54
CA TYR A 4 5.61 8.91 6.01
C TYR A 4 4.42 9.43 5.19
N LYS A 5 4.56 10.58 4.53
CA LYS A 5 3.54 11.13 3.65
C LYS A 5 3.44 10.30 2.37
N GLU A 6 4.56 9.92 1.79
CA GLU A 6 4.61 9.02 0.63
C GLU A 6 3.98 7.66 0.96
N MET A 7 4.35 7.05 2.09
CA MET A 7 3.78 5.79 2.58
C MET A 7 2.25 5.88 2.74
N TYR A 8 1.76 6.96 3.36
CA TYR A 8 0.33 7.18 3.57
C TYR A 8 -0.42 7.34 2.24
N LEU A 9 0.12 8.13 1.31
CA LEU A 9 -0.50 8.33 -0.01
C LEU A 9 -0.54 7.02 -0.81
N ARG A 10 0.50 6.19 -0.72
CA ARG A 10 0.54 4.87 -1.36
C ARG A 10 -0.59 3.98 -0.84
N LEU A 11 -0.69 3.80 0.48
CA LEU A 11 -1.77 3.01 1.09
C LEU A 11 -3.16 3.54 0.73
N PHE A 12 -3.36 4.86 0.78
CA PHE A 12 -4.62 5.50 0.44
C PHE A 12 -5.07 5.23 -1.00
N ASN A 13 -4.13 5.35 -1.95
CA ASN A 13 -4.40 5.08 -3.36
C ASN A 13 -4.72 3.60 -3.59
N SER A 14 -3.95 2.68 -2.99
CA SER A 14 -4.20 1.24 -3.11
C SER A 14 -5.53 0.81 -2.50
N ILE A 15 -5.96 1.42 -1.38
CA ILE A 15 -7.30 1.19 -0.82
C ILE A 15 -8.38 1.66 -1.80
N SER A 16 -8.21 2.86 -2.38
CA SER A 16 -9.15 3.40 -3.37
C SER A 16 -9.29 2.48 -4.59
N ASP A 17 -8.20 1.90 -5.06
CA ASP A 17 -8.22 0.97 -6.19
C ASP A 17 -8.79 -0.40 -5.81
N ALA A 18 -8.47 -0.93 -4.61
CA ALA A 18 -9.08 -2.15 -4.09
C ALA A 18 -10.60 -2.01 -3.95
N LEU A 19 -11.11 -0.86 -3.52
CA LEU A 19 -12.56 -0.59 -3.44
C LEU A 19 -13.22 -0.67 -4.83
N LYS A 20 -12.61 -0.10 -5.88
CA LYS A 20 -13.12 -0.23 -7.26
C LYS A 20 -13.13 -1.68 -7.74
N GLN A 21 -12.15 -2.49 -7.32
CA GLN A 21 -12.14 -3.92 -7.65
C GLN A 21 -13.22 -4.69 -6.90
N ILE A 22 -13.49 -4.35 -5.63
CA ILE A 22 -14.59 -4.91 -4.85
C ILE A 22 -15.95 -4.59 -5.50
N GLU A 23 -16.17 -3.36 -5.98
CA GLU A 23 -17.39 -2.98 -6.70
C GLU A 23 -17.62 -3.84 -7.97
N ARG A 24 -16.54 -4.29 -8.59
CA ARG A 24 -16.55 -5.20 -9.75
C ARG A 24 -16.57 -6.68 -9.38
N GLN A 25 -16.65 -7.01 -8.10
CA GLN A 25 -16.54 -8.37 -7.55
C GLN A 25 -15.19 -9.06 -7.84
N ASN A 26 -14.16 -8.28 -8.14
CA ASN A 26 -12.78 -8.74 -8.37
C ASN A 26 -12.02 -8.84 -7.03
N TYR A 27 -12.51 -9.67 -6.11
CA TYR A 27 -11.97 -9.74 -4.74
C TYR A 27 -10.53 -10.25 -4.68
N GLY A 28 -10.12 -11.12 -5.63
CA GLY A 28 -8.74 -11.58 -5.74
C GLY A 28 -7.79 -10.43 -6.03
N GLU A 29 -8.11 -9.63 -7.05
CA GLU A 29 -7.31 -8.45 -7.43
C GLU A 29 -7.29 -7.39 -6.33
N ALA A 30 -8.43 -7.16 -5.65
CA ALA A 30 -8.48 -6.29 -4.47
C ALA A 30 -7.54 -6.77 -3.36
N SER A 31 -7.50 -8.08 -3.08
CA SER A 31 -6.61 -8.67 -2.08
C SER A 31 -5.15 -8.48 -2.45
N ASP A 32 -4.80 -8.69 -3.71
CA ASP A 32 -3.44 -8.58 -4.21
C ASP A 32 -2.93 -7.13 -4.15
N LEU A 33 -3.77 -6.15 -4.54
CA LEU A 33 -3.48 -4.72 -4.41
C LEU A 33 -3.16 -4.34 -2.95
N LEU A 34 -3.97 -4.78 -2.00
CA LEU A 34 -3.77 -4.47 -0.59
C LEU A 34 -2.50 -5.12 -0.02
N LYS A 35 -2.23 -6.38 -0.35
CA LYS A 35 -1.01 -7.08 0.08
C LYS A 35 0.24 -6.44 -0.50
N GLN A 36 0.20 -6.04 -1.76
CA GLN A 36 1.31 -5.35 -2.40
C GLN A 36 1.59 -4.01 -1.71
N ALA A 37 0.56 -3.18 -1.53
CA ALA A 37 0.70 -1.88 -0.90
C ALA A 37 1.26 -1.98 0.52
N GLN A 38 0.80 -2.98 1.29
CA GLN A 38 1.32 -3.25 2.62
C GLN A 38 2.81 -3.61 2.57
N ARG A 39 3.23 -4.57 1.73
CA ARG A 39 4.64 -4.98 1.61
C ARG A 39 5.55 -3.82 1.23
N GLU A 40 5.17 -3.06 0.20
CA GLU A 40 5.97 -1.93 -0.27
C GLU A 40 6.12 -0.86 0.81
N THR A 41 5.06 -0.61 1.60
CA THR A 41 5.12 0.36 2.71
C THR A 41 5.96 -0.15 3.86
N GLU A 42 5.88 -1.45 4.20
CA GLU A 42 6.72 -2.09 5.19
C GLU A 42 8.21 -2.04 4.80
N GLU A 43 8.54 -2.35 3.54
CA GLU A 43 9.89 -2.24 2.98
C GLU A 43 10.43 -0.81 3.05
N GLN A 44 9.63 0.18 2.64
CA GLN A 44 10.00 1.59 2.76
C GLN A 44 10.27 1.99 4.21
N TYR A 45 9.45 1.51 5.16
CA TYR A 45 9.61 1.83 6.58
C TYR A 45 10.87 1.20 7.18
N ILE A 46 11.18 -0.06 6.85
CA ILE A 46 12.40 -0.75 7.27
C ILE A 46 13.63 -0.01 6.74
N ASN A 47 13.66 0.26 5.43
CA ASN A 47 14.79 0.96 4.81
C ASN A 47 15.00 2.35 5.41
N ALA A 48 13.92 3.10 5.65
CA ALA A 48 14.02 4.42 6.24
C ALA A 48 14.43 4.42 7.73
N LYS A 49 14.27 3.29 8.43
CA LYS A 49 14.75 3.07 9.79
C LYS A 49 16.22 2.66 9.82
N ASP A 50 16.67 1.88 8.83
CA ASP A 50 18.06 1.44 8.70
C ASP A 50 19.02 2.55 8.24
N GLU A 51 18.48 3.62 7.64
CA GLU A 51 19.21 4.84 7.27
C GLU A 51 19.41 5.86 8.43
N GLY A 52 18.94 5.54 9.64
CA GLY A 52 19.04 6.40 10.84
C GLY A 52 20.09 5.95 11.83
#